data_AF-A0A4R2YQM2-F1
#
_entry.id   AF-A0A4R2YQM2-F1
#
_cell.length_a   1.000
_cell.length_b   1.000
_cell.length_c   1.000
_cell.angle_alpha   90.00
_cell.angle_beta   90.00
_cell.angle_gamma   90.00
#
_symmetry.space_group_name_H-M   'P 1'
#
loop_
_entity.id
_entity.type
_entity.pdbx_description
1 polymer ?
#
loop_
_entity_poly.entity_id
_entity_poly.type
_entity_poly.pdbx_seq_one_letter_code
_entity_poly.pdbx_strand_id
1 'polypeptide(L)'
;NSSVNVLTDINTPSLGLHYEAKKCLRNPGLFKQIMQRLFYSGALSESARHKILISAQICFMELPLNTPFECAALLINQNRLAPSAHVFQQLYEKFQEEGDGLTALLANIVTQHPALLEAETEFVLINDDEFDRPLATLLLTDGKISPQVCMHALNWLWNYDSELFAGSLFFAPAMLPQLAPGLVDDDMRRALLVQSLKAGDIPHTAISQVLSSLTDPDYHVFLSNKEHRSVVYTEPFSRMADLLASAGFIQSLKVNEARKRIRFVPHNSPAFRRE
;
A
#
# COMPACT_ATOMS: atom_id res chain seq x y z
N ASN A 1 52.46 35.60 53.92
CA ASN A 1 52.18 34.25 53.38
C ASN A 1 50.78 34.21 52.82
N SER A 2 50.73 34.22 51.49
CA SER A 2 49.54 34.34 50.68
C SER A 2 48.70 33.07 50.68
N SER A 3 47.39 33.23 50.81
CA SER A 3 46.38 32.25 50.43
C SER A 3 45.78 32.72 49.12
N VAL A 4 45.95 31.95 48.04
CA VAL A 4 45.32 32.20 46.74
C VAL A 4 44.16 31.23 46.60
N ASN A 5 42.93 31.74 46.74
CA ASN A 5 41.72 31.07 46.28
C ASN A 5 41.53 31.41 44.81
N VAL A 6 41.72 30.43 43.94
CA VAL A 6 41.26 30.46 42.55
C VAL A 6 39.86 29.88 42.55
N LEU A 7 38.83 30.70 42.34
CA LEU A 7 37.53 30.25 41.84
C LEU A 7 36.75 31.46 41.32
N THR A 8 35.99 31.18 40.26
CA THR A 8 34.93 31.97 39.61
C THR A 8 35.37 33.06 38.63
N ASP A 9 35.49 32.66 37.36
CA ASP A 9 34.89 33.42 36.26
C ASP A 9 34.17 32.42 35.33
N ILE A 10 32.92 32.12 35.71
CA ILE A 10 31.95 31.53 34.79
C ILE A 10 31.53 32.68 33.87
N ASN A 11 32.09 32.70 32.66
CA ASN A 11 31.63 33.56 31.57
C ASN A 11 30.15 33.28 31.28
N THR A 12 29.28 34.10 31.86
CA THR A 12 27.86 34.22 31.53
C THR A 12 27.75 34.67 30.06
N PRO A 13 27.04 33.94 29.18
CA PRO A 13 26.70 34.47 27.87
C PRO A 13 25.75 35.65 28.07
N SER A 14 26.11 36.78 27.48
CA SER A 14 25.54 38.10 27.72
C SER A 14 24.00 38.15 27.58
N LEU A 15 23.37 38.99 28.41
CA LEU A 15 21.95 39.38 28.32
C LEU A 15 21.51 39.77 26.89
N GLY A 16 22.44 40.24 26.05
CA GLY A 16 22.21 40.55 24.63
C GLY A 16 21.88 39.31 23.79
N LEU A 17 22.59 38.18 23.98
CA LEU A 17 22.27 36.90 23.33
C LEU A 17 20.90 36.38 23.79
N HIS A 18 20.57 36.57 25.07
CA HIS A 18 19.29 36.13 25.62
C HIS A 18 18.10 36.99 25.13
N TYR A 19 18.31 38.29 24.95
CA TYR A 19 17.32 39.22 24.40
C TYR A 19 17.09 38.98 22.90
N GLU A 20 18.16 38.84 22.12
CA GLU A 20 18.05 38.54 20.68
C GLU A 20 17.49 37.13 20.44
N ALA A 21 17.85 36.13 21.25
CA ALA A 21 17.21 34.81 21.19
C ALA A 21 15.70 34.90 21.49
N LYS A 22 15.29 35.64 22.52
CA LYS A 22 13.86 35.89 22.81
C LYS A 22 13.14 36.64 21.69
N LYS A 23 13.81 37.56 21.01
CA LYS A 23 13.27 38.31 19.87
C LYS A 23 13.12 37.41 18.64
N CYS A 24 14.07 36.50 18.39
CA CYS A 24 13.99 35.47 17.36
C CYS A 24 12.85 34.49 17.60
N LEU A 25 12.63 34.08 18.86
CA LEU A 25 11.50 33.22 19.26
C LEU A 25 10.14 33.91 19.09
N ARG A 26 10.09 35.25 19.12
CA ARG A 26 8.86 36.05 18.95
C ARG A 26 8.55 36.41 17.49
N ASN A 27 9.49 36.20 16.57
CA ASN A 27 9.26 36.35 15.14
C ASN A 27 8.99 34.96 14.53
N PRO A 28 7.74 34.64 14.14
CA PRO A 28 7.38 33.32 13.64
C PRO A 28 8.20 32.88 12.42
N GLY A 29 8.56 33.82 11.53
CA GLY A 29 9.37 33.53 10.35
C GLY A 29 10.81 33.18 10.69
N LEU A 30 11.44 33.95 11.59
CA LEU A 30 12.81 33.71 12.01
C LEU A 30 12.93 32.44 12.87
N PHE A 31 11.95 32.20 13.73
CA PHE A 31 11.82 30.97 14.50
C PHE A 31 11.76 29.74 13.59
N LYS A 32 10.92 29.77 12.55
CA LYS A 32 10.80 28.69 11.56
C LYS A 32 12.15 28.42 10.87
N GLN A 33 12.85 29.46 10.42
CA GLN A 33 14.17 29.32 9.77
C GLN A 33 15.23 28.73 10.71
N ILE A 34 15.28 29.17 11.97
CA ILE A 34 16.23 28.63 12.96
C ILE A 34 15.94 27.16 13.22
N MET A 35 14.67 26.79 13.42
CA MET A 35 14.27 25.41 13.64
C MET A 35 14.56 24.52 12.43
N GLN A 36 14.36 25.02 11.21
CA GLN A 36 14.78 24.33 9.98
C GLN A 36 16.29 24.09 9.94
N ARG A 37 17.11 25.12 10.19
CA ARG A 37 18.57 24.97 10.22
C ARG A 37 19.04 24.00 11.29
N LEU A 38 18.45 24.05 12.49
CA LEU A 38 18.75 23.12 13.58
C LEU A 38 18.41 21.68 13.19
N PHE A 39 17.23 21.45 12.60
CA PHE A 39 16.76 20.13 12.17
C PHE A 39 17.76 19.46 11.21
N TYR A 40 18.33 20.21 10.26
CA TYR A 40 19.29 19.72 9.27
C TYR A 40 20.77 19.78 9.71
N SER A 41 21.09 20.30 10.89
CA SER A 41 22.48 20.60 11.30
C SER A 41 23.40 19.39 11.54
N GLY A 42 22.90 18.15 11.42
CA GLY A 42 23.64 16.93 11.77
C GLY A 42 23.90 16.74 13.28
N ALA A 43 23.89 17.81 14.07
CA ALA A 43 24.23 17.83 15.50
C ALA A 43 23.12 17.27 16.42
N LEU A 44 21.92 17.03 15.89
CA LEU A 44 20.76 16.57 16.66
C LEU A 44 20.57 15.06 16.55
N SER A 45 20.23 14.43 17.68
CA SER A 45 19.68 13.08 17.67
C SER A 45 18.29 13.06 17.03
N GLU A 46 17.86 11.89 16.56
CA GLU A 46 16.52 11.70 16.01
C GLU A 46 15.42 12.12 16.99
N SER A 47 15.54 11.75 18.27
CA SER A 47 14.59 12.17 19.31
C SER A 47 14.53 13.69 19.50
N ALA A 48 15.66 14.39 19.34
CA ALA A 48 15.68 15.85 19.40
C ALA A 48 15.00 16.47 18.17
N ARG A 49 15.25 15.93 16.97
CA ARG A 49 14.57 16.33 15.74
C ARG A 49 13.06 16.14 15.82
N HIS A 50 12.62 15.00 16.34
CA HIS A 50 11.21 14.70 16.56
C HIS A 50 10.54 15.72 17.50
N LYS A 51 11.19 16.06 18.62
CA LYS A 51 10.71 17.12 19.54
C LYS A 51 10.57 18.48 18.84
N ILE A 52 11.53 18.85 17.99
CA ILE A 52 11.43 20.10 17.22
C ILE A 52 10.20 20.09 16.31
N LEU A 53 9.95 18.99 15.58
CA LEU A 53 8.80 18.87 14.67
C LEU A 53 7.45 18.95 15.40
N ILE A 54 7.37 18.40 16.61
CA ILE A 54 6.17 18.50 17.44
C ILE A 54 6.00 19.93 17.96
N SER A 55 7.05 20.52 18.53
CA SER A 55 6.96 21.82 19.19
C SER A 55 6.78 22.98 18.21
N ALA A 56 7.38 22.91 17.03
CA ALA A 56 7.37 24.02 16.08
C ALA A 56 6.21 23.98 15.08
N GLN A 57 5.44 22.88 15.02
CA GLN A 57 4.32 22.68 14.07
C GLN A 57 4.69 23.02 12.61
N ILE A 58 5.93 22.74 12.22
CA ILE A 58 6.47 23.12 10.91
C ILE A 58 6.01 22.12 9.86
N CYS A 59 5.17 22.55 8.93
CA CYS A 59 4.87 21.81 7.70
C CYS A 59 5.69 22.37 6.53
N PHE A 60 6.16 21.47 5.68
CA PHE A 60 6.87 21.74 4.43
C PHE A 60 5.99 21.34 3.26
N MET A 61 5.85 22.24 2.28
CA MET A 61 5.10 21.95 1.04
C MET A 61 5.95 21.24 -0.02
N GLU A 62 7.27 21.26 0.17
CA GLU A 62 8.29 20.74 -0.73
C GLU A 62 9.41 20.14 0.10
N LEU A 63 10.14 19.17 -0.46
CA LEU A 63 11.30 18.56 0.16
C LEU A 63 12.45 19.57 0.26
N PRO A 64 12.93 19.91 1.46
CA PRO A 64 13.99 20.92 1.57
C PRO A 64 15.30 20.49 0.92
N LEU A 65 16.02 21.47 0.36
CA LEU A 65 17.32 21.26 -0.27
C LEU A 65 18.28 20.54 0.70
N ASN A 66 19.01 19.54 0.19
CA ASN A 66 19.97 18.72 0.95
C ASN A 66 19.38 17.93 2.14
N THR A 67 18.06 17.72 2.21
CA THR A 67 17.45 16.79 3.18
C THR A 67 18.04 15.37 3.06
N PRO A 68 18.62 14.80 4.13
CA PRO A 68 19.00 13.38 4.20
C PRO A 68 17.77 12.47 4.22
N PHE A 69 17.94 11.21 3.81
CA PHE A 69 16.83 10.25 3.71
C PHE A 69 16.10 10.06 5.05
N GLU A 70 16.82 9.90 6.16
CA GLU A 70 16.24 9.69 7.49
C GLU A 70 15.45 10.91 7.97
N CYS A 71 15.87 12.10 7.55
CA CYS A 71 15.13 13.33 7.82
C CYS A 71 13.84 13.40 7.01
N ALA A 72 13.84 12.98 5.73
CA ALA A 72 12.62 12.89 4.93
C ALA A 72 11.64 11.87 5.53
N ALA A 73 12.13 10.70 5.92
CA ALA A 73 11.37 9.69 6.63
C ALA A 73 10.73 10.24 7.91
N LEU A 74 11.50 10.96 8.72
CA LEU A 74 10.98 11.59 9.94
C LEU A 74 9.91 12.64 9.64
N LEU A 75 10.08 13.47 8.60
CA LEU A 75 9.07 14.47 8.23
C LEU A 75 7.75 13.81 7.80
N ILE A 76 7.83 12.75 7.02
CA ILE A 76 6.66 12.02 6.52
C ILE A 76 5.97 11.31 7.69
N ASN A 77 6.70 10.56 8.50
CA ASN A 77 6.14 9.84 9.66
C ASN A 77 5.48 10.79 10.69
N GLN A 78 5.85 12.07 10.69
CA GLN A 78 5.27 13.09 11.56
C GLN A 78 4.20 13.95 10.88
N ASN A 79 3.79 13.64 9.65
CA ASN A 79 2.85 14.44 8.85
C ASN A 79 3.31 15.91 8.76
N ARG A 80 4.61 16.13 8.50
CA ARG A 80 5.25 17.45 8.38
C ARG A 80 5.75 17.75 6.98
N LEU A 81 5.64 16.81 6.04
CA LEU A 81 5.86 17.04 4.63
C LEU A 81 4.54 16.83 3.90
N ALA A 82 4.17 17.74 3.01
CA ALA A 82 2.90 17.70 2.31
C ALA A 82 2.81 16.45 1.42
N PRO A 83 1.75 15.63 1.52
CA PRO A 83 1.57 14.45 0.70
C PRO A 83 1.03 14.81 -0.69
N SER A 84 1.87 15.40 -1.54
CA SER A 84 1.51 15.85 -2.89
C SER A 84 2.29 15.11 -3.97
N ALA A 85 1.79 15.14 -5.22
CA ALA A 85 2.50 14.60 -6.38
C ALA A 85 3.90 15.21 -6.54
N HIS A 86 4.03 16.52 -6.28
CA HIS A 86 5.32 17.20 -6.35
C HIS A 86 6.32 16.67 -5.31
N VAL A 87 5.88 16.44 -4.07
CA VAL A 87 6.74 15.84 -3.04
C VAL A 87 7.08 14.39 -3.38
N PHE A 88 6.11 13.62 -3.88
CA PHE A 88 6.34 12.25 -4.34
C PHE A 88 7.46 12.20 -5.38
N GLN A 89 7.40 13.06 -6.40
CA GLN A 89 8.44 13.19 -7.42
C GLN A 89 9.81 13.55 -6.81
N GLN A 90 9.85 14.56 -5.93
CA GLN A 90 11.10 14.98 -5.29
C GLN A 90 11.76 13.87 -4.46
N LEU A 91 10.97 13.03 -3.80
CA LEU A 91 11.48 11.88 -3.06
C LEU A 91 12.04 10.83 -4.00
N TYR A 92 11.29 10.52 -5.07
CA TYR A 92 11.69 9.53 -6.06
C TYR A 92 13.02 9.91 -6.72
N GLU A 93 13.10 11.11 -7.30
CA GLU A 93 14.31 11.60 -7.99
C GLU A 93 15.54 11.67 -7.08
N LYS A 94 15.33 11.99 -5.79
CA LYS A 94 16.44 12.20 -4.86
C LYS A 94 16.94 10.92 -4.20
N PHE A 95 16.06 9.95 -3.98
CA PHE A 95 16.34 8.80 -3.14
C PHE A 95 16.16 7.45 -3.85
N GLN A 96 16.18 7.43 -5.19
CA GLN A 96 16.06 6.21 -6.00
C GLN A 96 17.06 5.10 -5.59
N GLU A 97 18.24 5.48 -5.08
CA GLU A 97 19.28 4.54 -4.64
C GLU A 97 18.94 3.80 -3.32
N GLU A 98 17.93 4.27 -2.58
CA GLU A 98 17.54 3.69 -1.27
C GLU A 98 16.66 2.43 -1.40
N GLY A 99 16.26 2.06 -2.62
CA GLY A 99 15.49 0.83 -2.91
C GLY A 99 14.21 0.71 -2.07
N ASP A 100 14.06 -0.40 -1.36
CA ASP A 100 12.88 -0.70 -0.52
C ASP A 100 12.56 0.41 0.51
N GLY A 101 13.59 1.13 0.97
CA GLY A 101 13.42 2.27 1.87
C GLY A 101 12.60 3.39 1.22
N LEU A 102 12.91 3.73 -0.04
CA LEU A 102 12.14 4.69 -0.81
C LEU A 102 10.71 4.18 -1.07
N THR A 103 10.54 2.91 -1.46
CA THR A 103 9.21 2.33 -1.70
C THR A 103 8.30 2.49 -0.49
N ALA A 104 8.79 2.18 0.71
CA ALA A 104 8.03 2.39 1.96
C ALA A 104 7.71 3.87 2.20
N LEU A 105 8.62 4.77 1.86
CA LEU A 105 8.44 6.21 2.05
C LEU A 105 7.38 6.79 1.10
N LEU A 106 7.39 6.38 -0.17
CA LEU A 106 6.39 6.74 -1.17
C LEU A 106 5.01 6.18 -0.79
N ALA A 107 4.95 4.94 -0.32
CA ALA A 107 3.72 4.34 0.17
C ALA A 107 3.11 5.14 1.34
N ASN A 108 3.94 5.65 2.25
CA ASN A 108 3.48 6.50 3.35
C ASN A 108 2.90 7.84 2.87
N ILE A 109 3.48 8.47 1.84
CA ILE A 109 2.94 9.70 1.24
C ILE A 109 1.53 9.44 0.67
N VAL A 110 1.39 8.39 -0.13
CA VAL A 110 0.09 8.03 -0.74
C VAL A 110 -0.92 7.64 0.34
N THR A 111 -0.49 6.95 1.39
CA THR A 111 -1.35 6.61 2.53
C THR A 111 -1.87 7.84 3.28
N GLN A 112 -1.06 8.88 3.43
CA GLN A 112 -1.49 10.14 4.05
C GLN A 112 -2.47 10.92 3.17
N HIS A 113 -2.43 10.72 1.86
CA HIS A 113 -3.34 11.34 0.90
C HIS A 113 -3.76 10.38 -0.22
N PRO A 114 -4.70 9.44 0.05
CA PRO A 114 -5.08 8.40 -0.91
C PRO A 114 -5.64 8.93 -2.24
N ALA A 115 -6.17 10.16 -2.24
CA ALA A 115 -6.63 10.83 -3.46
C ALA A 115 -5.51 11.04 -4.50
N LEU A 116 -4.23 11.03 -4.08
CA LEU A 116 -3.09 11.03 -5.00
C LEU A 116 -3.11 9.79 -5.92
N LEU A 117 -3.41 8.61 -5.37
CA LEU A 117 -3.48 7.38 -6.16
C LEU A 117 -4.68 7.39 -7.13
N GLU A 118 -5.78 8.01 -6.74
CA GLU A 118 -6.99 8.12 -7.58
C GLU A 118 -6.83 9.15 -8.71
N ALA A 119 -6.18 10.29 -8.44
CA ALA A 119 -5.99 11.34 -9.44
C ALA A 119 -4.81 11.05 -10.39
N GLU A 120 -3.77 10.40 -9.89
CA GLU A 120 -2.46 10.26 -10.56
C GLU A 120 -2.01 8.79 -10.56
N THR A 121 -2.91 7.84 -10.86
CA THR A 121 -2.62 6.39 -10.78
C THR A 121 -1.38 5.99 -11.59
N GLU A 122 -1.28 6.48 -12.83
CA GLU A 122 -0.14 6.25 -13.71
C GLU A 122 1.16 6.72 -13.07
N PHE A 123 1.21 7.98 -12.65
CA PHE A 123 2.38 8.60 -12.04
C PHE A 123 2.82 7.91 -10.73
N VAL A 124 1.87 7.33 -9.97
CA VAL A 124 2.19 6.65 -8.71
C VAL A 124 2.65 5.20 -8.93
N LEU A 125 2.05 4.48 -9.89
CA LEU A 125 2.26 3.04 -10.03
C LEU A 125 3.11 2.64 -11.23
N ILE A 126 3.39 3.56 -12.16
CA ILE A 126 4.21 3.33 -13.35
C ILE A 126 5.45 4.20 -13.26
N ASN A 127 6.61 3.56 -13.44
CA ASN A 127 7.91 4.17 -13.36
C ASN A 127 8.72 3.77 -14.59
N ASP A 128 9.17 4.74 -15.39
CA ASP A 128 9.84 4.50 -16.67
C ASP A 128 9.10 3.47 -17.57
N ASP A 129 7.77 3.64 -17.68
CA ASP A 129 6.84 2.74 -18.39
C ASP A 129 6.71 1.31 -17.79
N GLU A 130 7.34 1.05 -16.64
CA GLU A 130 7.27 -0.22 -15.93
C GLU A 130 6.38 -0.15 -14.68
N PHE A 131 5.61 -1.21 -14.44
CA PHE A 131 4.76 -1.31 -13.25
C PHE A 131 5.60 -1.48 -11.97
N ASP A 132 5.50 -0.52 -11.04
CA ASP A 132 6.12 -0.58 -9.71
C ASP A 132 5.34 -1.54 -8.81
N ARG A 133 5.62 -2.84 -9.01
CA ARG A 133 5.00 -3.92 -8.25
C ARG A 133 5.25 -3.83 -6.74
N PRO A 134 6.46 -3.52 -6.23
CA PRO A 134 6.69 -3.34 -4.80
C PRO A 134 5.77 -2.26 -4.19
N LEU A 135 5.68 -1.08 -4.80
CA LEU A 135 4.84 0.00 -4.31
C LEU A 135 3.35 -0.36 -4.38
N ALA A 136 2.90 -0.90 -5.51
CA ALA A 136 1.52 -1.36 -5.68
C ALA A 136 1.15 -2.41 -4.62
N THR A 137 2.05 -3.34 -4.32
CA THR A 137 1.83 -4.36 -3.29
C THR A 137 1.65 -3.74 -1.92
N LEU A 138 2.51 -2.80 -1.52
CA LEU A 138 2.35 -2.10 -0.23
C LEU A 138 1.01 -1.37 -0.15
N LEU A 139 0.66 -0.61 -1.19
CA LEU A 139 -0.57 0.21 -1.20
C LEU A 139 -1.85 -0.64 -1.18
N LEU A 140 -1.85 -1.77 -1.88
CA LEU A 140 -3.05 -2.59 -2.08
C LEU A 140 -3.17 -3.75 -1.07
N THR A 141 -2.21 -3.90 -0.13
CA THR A 141 -2.25 -4.94 0.91
C THR A 141 -2.38 -4.41 2.35
N ASP A 142 -1.86 -3.23 2.66
CA ASP A 142 -1.73 -2.72 4.04
C ASP A 142 -3.07 -2.27 4.66
N GLY A 143 -4.16 -2.25 3.89
CA GLY A 143 -5.51 -1.91 4.38
C GLY A 143 -5.71 -0.45 4.79
N LYS A 144 -4.71 0.42 4.55
CA LYS A 144 -4.77 1.86 4.85
C LYS A 144 -5.43 2.68 3.75
N ILE A 145 -5.48 2.13 2.52
CA ILE A 145 -6.19 2.71 1.39
C ILE A 145 -7.62 2.16 1.34
N SER A 146 -8.60 3.02 1.07
CA SER A 146 -10.00 2.61 1.04
C SER A 146 -10.26 1.65 -0.15
N PRO A 147 -11.23 0.72 -0.03
CA PRO A 147 -11.57 -0.19 -1.12
C PRO A 147 -11.95 0.52 -2.42
N GLN A 148 -12.55 1.72 -2.34
CA GLN A 148 -12.93 2.52 -3.50
C GLN A 148 -11.72 2.99 -4.29
N VAL A 149 -10.67 3.49 -3.61
CA VAL A 149 -9.43 3.93 -4.25
C VAL A 149 -8.66 2.72 -4.80
N CYS A 150 -8.60 1.61 -4.04
CA CYS A 150 -7.99 0.36 -4.53
C CYS A 150 -8.70 -0.15 -5.80
N MET A 151 -10.03 -0.12 -5.83
CA MET A 151 -10.83 -0.52 -6.98
C MET A 151 -10.59 0.38 -8.19
N HIS A 152 -10.50 1.70 -7.99
CA HIS A 152 -10.12 2.64 -9.04
C HIS A 152 -8.76 2.27 -9.64
N ALA A 153 -7.74 2.11 -8.80
CA ALA A 153 -6.38 1.78 -9.23
C ALA A 153 -6.32 0.45 -9.98
N LEU A 154 -7.01 -0.58 -9.49
CA LEU A 154 -7.09 -1.88 -10.16
C LEU A 154 -7.77 -1.79 -11.53
N ASN A 155 -8.87 -1.05 -11.65
CA ASN A 155 -9.57 -0.86 -12.92
C ASN A 155 -8.68 -0.10 -13.92
N TRP A 156 -7.92 0.90 -13.45
CA TRP A 156 -6.94 1.61 -14.27
C TRP A 156 -5.83 0.66 -14.76
N LEU A 157 -5.22 -0.12 -13.85
CA LEU A 157 -4.17 -1.08 -14.18
C LEU A 157 -4.65 -2.15 -15.17
N TRP A 158 -5.89 -2.62 -15.05
CA TRP A 158 -6.47 -3.57 -15.99
C TRP A 158 -6.53 -3.03 -17.42
N ASN A 159 -6.89 -1.75 -17.56
CA ASN A 159 -6.93 -1.08 -18.86
C ASN A 159 -5.55 -0.71 -19.40
N TYR A 160 -4.57 -0.48 -18.52
CA TYR A 160 -3.17 -0.24 -18.87
C TYR A 160 -2.49 -1.50 -19.40
N ASP A 161 -2.49 -2.57 -18.61
CA ASP A 161 -1.94 -3.87 -18.97
C ASP A 161 -2.62 -5.01 -18.18
N SER A 162 -3.52 -5.74 -18.85
CA SER A 162 -4.21 -6.89 -18.27
C SER A 162 -3.28 -8.06 -17.92
N GLU A 163 -2.09 -8.16 -18.54
CA GLU A 163 -1.15 -9.26 -18.28
C GLU A 163 -0.53 -9.17 -16.87
N LEU A 164 -0.56 -7.99 -16.23
CA LEU A 164 -0.16 -7.80 -14.84
C LEU A 164 -0.94 -8.73 -13.88
N PHE A 165 -2.16 -9.10 -14.25
CA PHE A 165 -3.07 -9.94 -13.48
C PHE A 165 -2.88 -11.44 -13.73
N ALA A 166 -2.06 -11.82 -14.71
CA ALA A 166 -1.65 -13.22 -14.90
C ALA A 166 -0.53 -13.64 -13.92
N GLY A 167 0.21 -12.65 -13.38
CA GLY A 167 1.37 -12.83 -12.50
C GLY A 167 1.04 -13.14 -11.04
N SER A 168 1.98 -12.80 -10.15
CA SER A 168 1.82 -12.96 -8.70
C SER A 168 0.80 -11.98 -8.14
N LEU A 169 0.16 -12.38 -7.04
CA LEU A 169 -0.75 -11.55 -6.27
C LEU A 169 -0.02 -10.29 -5.75
N PHE A 170 -0.64 -9.12 -5.92
CA PHE A 170 -0.12 -7.82 -5.45
C PHE A 170 -1.18 -7.00 -4.71
N PHE A 171 -2.26 -7.64 -4.24
CA PHE A 171 -3.31 -7.02 -3.45
C PHE A 171 -3.79 -7.98 -2.35
N ALA A 172 -4.46 -7.46 -1.31
CA ALA A 172 -4.95 -8.31 -0.23
C ALA A 172 -6.17 -9.15 -0.66
N PRO A 173 -6.10 -10.50 -0.67
CA PRO A 173 -7.20 -11.36 -1.12
C PRO A 173 -8.50 -11.16 -0.33
N ALA A 174 -8.38 -10.83 0.96
CA ALA A 174 -9.51 -10.56 1.83
C ALA A 174 -10.34 -9.34 1.39
N MET A 175 -9.77 -8.41 0.61
CA MET A 175 -10.50 -7.27 0.06
C MET A 175 -11.31 -7.63 -1.19
N LEU A 176 -10.97 -8.73 -1.87
CA LEU A 176 -11.57 -9.10 -3.16
C LEU A 176 -13.10 -9.04 -3.18
N PRO A 177 -13.84 -9.49 -2.14
CA PRO A 177 -15.29 -9.43 -2.18
C PRO A 177 -15.88 -8.02 -2.15
N GLN A 178 -15.15 -7.06 -1.57
CA GLN A 178 -15.55 -5.66 -1.53
C GLN A 178 -15.25 -4.98 -2.88
N LEU A 179 -14.20 -5.43 -3.57
CA LEU A 179 -13.77 -4.88 -4.85
C LEU A 179 -14.62 -5.44 -6.02
N ALA A 180 -14.89 -6.75 -6.02
CA ALA A 180 -15.48 -7.48 -7.14
C ALA A 180 -16.73 -6.83 -7.77
N PRO A 181 -17.69 -6.28 -7.00
CA PRO A 181 -18.88 -5.65 -7.58
C PRO A 181 -18.60 -4.43 -8.46
N GLY A 182 -17.50 -3.69 -8.23
CA GLY A 182 -17.16 -2.50 -9.00
C GLY A 182 -15.96 -2.65 -9.94
N LEU A 183 -15.52 -3.89 -10.17
CA LEU A 183 -14.53 -4.21 -11.21
C LEU A 183 -15.16 -4.16 -12.61
N VAL A 184 -14.35 -3.84 -13.63
CA VAL A 184 -14.80 -3.57 -15.00
C VAL A 184 -15.62 -4.72 -15.61
N ASP A 185 -15.07 -5.94 -15.60
CA ASP A 185 -15.65 -7.09 -16.28
C ASP A 185 -15.40 -8.42 -15.54
N ASP A 186 -15.96 -9.49 -16.09
CA ASP A 186 -15.79 -10.84 -15.52
C ASP A 186 -14.36 -11.37 -15.69
N ASP A 187 -13.62 -10.94 -16.70
CA ASP A 187 -12.28 -11.43 -16.98
C ASP A 187 -11.32 -10.96 -15.88
N MET A 188 -11.43 -9.68 -15.50
CA MET A 188 -10.71 -9.09 -14.38
C MET A 188 -11.09 -9.75 -13.04
N ARG A 189 -12.39 -9.92 -12.77
CA ARG A 189 -12.87 -10.60 -11.54
C ARG A 189 -12.29 -12.02 -11.43
N ARG A 190 -12.27 -12.76 -12.54
CA ARG A 190 -11.70 -14.11 -12.60
C ARG A 190 -10.19 -14.09 -12.42
N ALA A 191 -9.47 -13.16 -13.05
CA ALA A 191 -8.02 -13.05 -12.92
C ALA A 191 -7.61 -12.81 -11.44
N LEU A 192 -8.29 -11.88 -10.77
CA LEU A 192 -8.05 -11.60 -9.35
C LEU A 192 -8.44 -12.76 -8.43
N LEU A 193 -9.53 -13.48 -8.74
CA LEU A 193 -9.89 -14.70 -8.03
C LEU A 193 -8.81 -15.78 -8.19
N VAL A 194 -8.31 -15.97 -9.42
CA VAL A 194 -7.24 -16.94 -9.71
C VAL A 194 -5.96 -16.59 -8.96
N GLN A 195 -5.54 -15.32 -8.94
CA GLN A 195 -4.38 -14.89 -8.15
C GLN A 195 -4.58 -15.17 -6.66
N SER A 196 -5.76 -14.85 -6.12
CA SER A 196 -6.10 -15.09 -4.72
C SER A 196 -6.09 -16.58 -4.37
N LEU A 197 -6.63 -17.43 -5.23
CA LEU A 197 -6.63 -18.88 -5.04
C LEU A 197 -5.21 -19.46 -5.10
N LYS A 198 -4.36 -18.97 -6.00
CA LYS A 198 -2.94 -19.37 -6.09
C LYS A 198 -2.15 -18.99 -4.84
N ALA A 199 -2.47 -17.85 -4.21
CA ALA A 199 -1.81 -17.40 -2.99
C ALA A 199 -2.21 -18.23 -1.74
N GLY A 200 -3.39 -18.88 -1.76
CA GLY A 200 -3.81 -19.85 -0.75
C GLY A 200 -4.63 -19.28 0.42
N ASP A 201 -4.70 -17.97 0.59
CA ASP A 201 -5.31 -17.32 1.77
C ASP A 201 -6.65 -16.61 1.46
N ILE A 202 -7.54 -17.27 0.72
CA ILE A 202 -8.87 -16.73 0.42
C ILE A 202 -9.99 -17.51 1.13
N PRO A 203 -10.81 -16.86 1.97
CA PRO A 203 -11.95 -17.50 2.63
C PRO A 203 -13.00 -18.01 1.63
N HIS A 204 -13.68 -19.13 1.94
CA HIS A 204 -14.78 -19.66 1.11
C HIS A 204 -15.93 -18.68 0.92
N THR A 205 -16.17 -17.81 1.90
CA THR A 205 -17.14 -16.71 1.78
C THR A 205 -16.74 -15.72 0.70
N ALA A 206 -15.45 -15.38 0.63
CA ALA A 206 -14.90 -14.50 -0.39
C ALA A 206 -14.98 -15.13 -1.79
N ILE A 207 -14.60 -16.41 -1.92
CA ILE A 207 -14.76 -17.17 -3.17
C ILE A 207 -16.23 -17.14 -3.62
N SER A 208 -17.17 -17.39 -2.70
CA SER A 208 -18.60 -17.41 -3.00
C SER A 208 -19.12 -16.07 -3.51
N GLN A 209 -18.71 -14.97 -2.86
CA GLN A 209 -19.12 -13.61 -3.22
C GLN A 209 -18.62 -13.23 -4.62
N VAL A 210 -17.36 -13.54 -4.94
CA VAL A 210 -16.78 -13.23 -6.25
C VAL A 210 -17.42 -14.07 -7.35
N LEU A 211 -17.60 -15.39 -7.14
CA LEU A 211 -18.29 -16.24 -8.10
C LEU A 211 -19.76 -15.83 -8.30
N SER A 212 -20.38 -15.21 -7.29
CA SER A 212 -21.76 -14.69 -7.39
C SER A 212 -21.83 -13.37 -8.15
N SER A 213 -20.73 -12.61 -8.21
CA SER A 213 -20.67 -11.34 -8.94
C SER A 213 -20.31 -11.49 -10.42
N LEU A 214 -19.94 -12.69 -10.87
CA LEU A 214 -19.71 -12.99 -12.28
C LEU A 214 -21.04 -12.99 -13.03
N THR A 215 -21.06 -12.40 -14.22
CA THR A 215 -22.22 -12.38 -15.11
C THR A 215 -22.39 -13.69 -15.89
N ASP A 216 -21.29 -14.40 -16.18
CA ASP A 216 -21.32 -15.69 -16.85
C ASP A 216 -21.92 -16.80 -15.94
N PRO A 217 -23.10 -17.34 -16.29
CA PRO A 217 -23.81 -18.30 -15.46
C PRO A 217 -23.10 -19.65 -15.32
N ASP A 218 -22.14 -19.98 -16.19
CA ASP A 218 -21.39 -21.23 -16.10
C ASP A 218 -20.50 -21.27 -14.84
N TYR A 219 -20.12 -20.13 -14.28
CA TYR A 219 -19.39 -20.07 -13.01
C TYR A 219 -20.28 -20.26 -11.78
N HIS A 220 -21.58 -19.94 -11.86
CA HIS A 220 -22.50 -20.19 -10.75
C HIS A 220 -22.73 -21.69 -10.47
N VAL A 221 -22.30 -22.57 -11.39
CA VAL A 221 -22.28 -24.02 -11.20
C VAL A 221 -21.49 -24.40 -9.95
N PHE A 222 -20.41 -23.67 -9.62
CA PHE A 222 -19.58 -23.88 -8.43
C PHE A 222 -20.28 -23.50 -7.11
N LEU A 223 -21.35 -22.70 -7.17
CA LEU A 223 -22.14 -22.26 -6.01
C LEU A 223 -23.35 -23.14 -5.72
N SER A 224 -23.60 -24.14 -6.57
CA SER A 224 -24.82 -24.94 -6.51
C SER A 224 -24.95 -25.72 -5.19
N ASN A 225 -26.18 -25.83 -4.69
CA ASN A 225 -26.56 -26.69 -3.57
C ASN A 225 -26.86 -28.17 -3.96
N LYS A 226 -26.59 -28.57 -5.21
CA LYS A 226 -26.85 -29.94 -5.68
C LYS A 226 -25.75 -30.88 -5.18
N GLU A 227 -26.07 -32.16 -5.01
CA GLU A 227 -25.11 -33.21 -4.63
C GLU A 227 -23.87 -33.22 -5.53
N HIS A 228 -24.08 -33.09 -6.85
CA HIS A 228 -23.03 -33.04 -7.84
C HIS A 228 -23.33 -32.02 -8.92
N ARG A 229 -22.27 -31.46 -9.51
CA ARG A 229 -22.34 -30.62 -10.69
C ARG A 229 -21.27 -30.99 -11.69
N SER A 230 -21.43 -30.46 -12.92
CA SER A 230 -20.40 -30.57 -13.94
C SER A 230 -20.36 -29.37 -14.87
N VAL A 231 -19.16 -28.93 -15.23
CA VAL A 231 -18.90 -27.90 -16.24
C VAL A 231 -18.32 -28.53 -17.52
N VAL A 232 -18.30 -27.79 -18.61
CA VAL A 232 -17.62 -28.22 -19.84
C VAL A 232 -16.12 -28.26 -19.58
N TYR A 233 -15.44 -29.27 -20.15
CA TYR A 233 -13.98 -29.34 -20.10
C TYR A 233 -13.39 -28.35 -21.11
N THR A 234 -13.07 -27.17 -20.61
CA THR A 234 -12.22 -26.18 -21.29
C THR A 234 -11.03 -25.87 -20.39
N GLU A 235 -9.96 -25.35 -20.98
CA GLU A 235 -8.75 -25.04 -20.24
C GLU A 235 -8.97 -23.98 -19.13
N PRO A 236 -9.76 -22.90 -19.34
CA PRO A 236 -10.15 -21.98 -18.26
C PRO A 236 -10.93 -22.63 -17.11
N PHE A 237 -11.95 -23.44 -17.43
CA PHE A 237 -12.78 -24.10 -16.39
C PHE A 237 -12.01 -25.19 -15.66
N SER A 238 -11.09 -25.90 -16.33
CA SER A 238 -10.22 -26.88 -15.69
C SER A 238 -9.31 -26.21 -14.69
N ARG A 239 -8.58 -25.17 -15.10
CA ARG A 239 -7.66 -24.44 -14.22
C ARG A 239 -8.39 -23.84 -13.01
N MET A 240 -9.57 -23.25 -13.22
CA MET A 240 -10.38 -22.75 -12.13
C MET A 240 -10.83 -23.86 -11.17
N ALA A 241 -11.31 -25.00 -11.70
CA ALA A 241 -11.77 -26.10 -10.87
C ALA A 241 -10.63 -26.72 -10.04
N ASP A 242 -9.43 -26.86 -10.61
CA ASP A 242 -8.24 -27.35 -9.90
C ASP A 242 -7.86 -26.41 -8.74
N LEU A 243 -7.89 -25.10 -8.96
CA LEU A 243 -7.62 -24.08 -7.93
C LEU A 243 -8.69 -24.09 -6.83
N LEU A 244 -9.97 -24.17 -7.20
CA LEU A 244 -11.08 -24.28 -6.24
C LEU A 244 -10.99 -25.57 -5.42
N ALA A 245 -10.56 -26.68 -6.02
CA ALA A 245 -10.36 -27.94 -5.31
C ALA A 245 -9.19 -27.83 -4.32
N SER A 246 -8.10 -27.20 -4.74
CA SER A 246 -6.91 -26.97 -3.90
C SER A 246 -7.21 -26.07 -2.71
N ALA A 247 -8.08 -25.06 -2.89
CA ALA A 247 -8.59 -24.21 -1.81
C ALA A 247 -9.66 -24.90 -0.93
N GLY A 248 -10.00 -26.17 -1.20
CA GLY A 248 -11.05 -26.90 -0.49
C GLY A 248 -12.45 -26.36 -0.73
N PHE A 249 -12.68 -25.56 -1.78
CA PHE A 249 -14.00 -25.00 -2.11
C PHE A 249 -14.86 -26.00 -2.91
N ILE A 250 -14.24 -26.97 -3.59
CA ILE A 250 -14.96 -28.09 -4.21
C ILE A 250 -14.29 -29.42 -3.87
N GLN A 251 -15.04 -30.51 -3.96
CA GLN A 251 -14.55 -31.87 -3.69
C GLN A 251 -14.81 -32.81 -4.87
N SER A 252 -14.17 -33.98 -4.85
CA SER A 252 -14.40 -35.08 -5.81
C SER A 252 -14.27 -34.65 -7.28
N LEU A 253 -13.26 -33.84 -7.60
CA LEU A 253 -12.98 -33.35 -8.94
C LEU A 253 -12.57 -34.51 -9.87
N LYS A 254 -13.38 -34.78 -10.91
CA LYS A 254 -13.17 -35.88 -11.86
C LYS A 254 -13.44 -35.43 -13.29
N VAL A 255 -12.46 -35.61 -14.18
CA VAL A 255 -12.62 -35.39 -15.61
C VAL A 255 -13.30 -36.60 -16.25
N ASN A 256 -14.32 -36.37 -17.07
CA ASN A 256 -14.98 -37.35 -17.90
C ASN A 256 -14.67 -37.04 -19.37
N GLU A 257 -13.62 -37.68 -19.89
CA GLU A 257 -13.11 -37.49 -21.25
C GLU A 257 -14.18 -37.77 -22.32
N ALA A 258 -14.93 -38.87 -22.16
CA ALA A 258 -15.96 -39.27 -23.12
C ALA A 258 -17.07 -38.22 -23.29
N ARG A 259 -17.36 -37.46 -22.24
CA ARG A 259 -18.37 -36.39 -22.25
C ARG A 259 -17.77 -34.99 -22.32
N LYS A 260 -16.43 -34.86 -22.32
CA LYS A 260 -15.70 -33.60 -22.20
C LYS A 260 -16.25 -32.72 -21.08
N ARG A 261 -16.42 -33.30 -19.87
CA ARG A 261 -16.93 -32.57 -18.69
C ARG A 261 -16.08 -32.81 -17.46
N ILE A 262 -16.07 -31.83 -16.58
CA ILE A 262 -15.47 -31.92 -15.25
C ILE A 262 -16.60 -32.05 -14.23
N ARG A 263 -16.62 -33.12 -13.44
CA ARG A 263 -17.62 -33.36 -12.37
C ARG A 263 -17.00 -33.08 -11.00
N PHE A 264 -17.78 -32.49 -10.11
CA PHE A 264 -17.34 -32.18 -8.74
C PHE A 264 -18.54 -32.10 -7.77
N VAL A 265 -18.23 -31.98 -6.48
CA VAL A 265 -19.16 -31.70 -5.37
C VAL A 265 -18.92 -30.25 -4.91
N PRO A 266 -19.89 -29.34 -5.11
CA PRO A 266 -19.78 -27.94 -4.68
C PRO A 266 -19.71 -27.77 -3.15
N HIS A 267 -19.11 -26.68 -2.64
CA HIS A 267 -19.07 -26.35 -1.20
C HIS A 267 -20.45 -26.37 -0.53
N ASN A 268 -21.46 -25.82 -1.22
CA ASN A 268 -22.82 -25.69 -0.71
C ASN A 268 -23.63 -27.00 -0.79
N SER A 269 -23.01 -28.08 -1.24
CA SER A 269 -23.66 -29.37 -1.43
C SER A 269 -23.91 -30.08 -0.10
N PRO A 270 -25.05 -30.77 0.08
CA PRO A 270 -25.24 -31.67 1.22
C PRO A 270 -24.26 -32.86 1.22
N ALA A 271 -23.69 -33.19 0.06
CA ALA A 271 -22.68 -34.24 -0.08
C ALA A 271 -21.25 -33.76 0.23
N PHE A 272 -21.06 -32.47 0.49
CA PHE A 272 -19.76 -31.88 0.82
C PHE A 272 -19.34 -32.30 2.23
N ARG A 273 -18.19 -32.96 2.35
CA ARG A 273 -17.68 -33.43 3.64
C ARG A 273 -16.92 -32.30 4.32
N ARG A 274 -17.38 -31.87 5.49
CA ARG A 274 -16.68 -30.89 6.32
C ARG A 274 -15.74 -31.66 7.25
N GLU A 275 -14.45 -31.52 7.03
CA GLU A 275 -13.41 -32.03 7.95
C GLU A 275 -13.28 -31.12 9.18
#